data_AF-A0A963C3B3-F1
#
_entry.id   AF-A0A963C3B3-F1
#
_cell.length_a   1.000
_cell.length_b   1.000
_cell.length_c   1.000
_cell.angle_alpha   90.00
_cell.angle_beta   90.00
_cell.angle_gamma   90.00
#
_symmetry.space_group_name_H-M   'P 1'
#
loop_
_entity.id
_entity.type
_entity.pdbx_description
1 polymer ?
#
loop_
_entity_poly.entity_id
_entity_poly.type
_entity_poly.pdbx_seq_one_letter_code
_entity_poly.pdbx_strand_id
1 'polypeptide(L)' 'MKPTHRVDQLVLEARRAAERREQTYREQALKIYPWICGRCTREFTRANLRELTVHHRDHNHDNNPPDGSNWELL' A
#
# COMPACT_ATOMS: atom_id res chain seq x y z
N MET A 1 -36.69 -15.89 -10.82
CA MET A 1 -35.25 -16.15 -11.05
C MET A 1 -34.45 -15.33 -10.03
N LYS A 2 -33.93 -15.96 -8.97
CA LYS A 2 -32.96 -15.37 -8.02
C LYS A 2 -32.07 -16.52 -7.52
N PRO A 3 -30.76 -16.31 -7.28
CA PRO A 3 -30.23 -15.10 -6.66
C PRO A 3 -28.97 -14.49 -7.33
N THR A 4 -29.06 -13.25 -7.79
CA THR A 4 -27.89 -12.39 -8.12
C THR A 4 -27.11 -11.95 -6.87
N HIS A 5 -27.75 -12.02 -5.69
CA HIS A 5 -27.22 -11.54 -4.42
C HIS A 5 -25.83 -12.10 -4.05
N ARG A 6 -25.55 -13.37 -4.36
CA ARG A 6 -24.27 -14.02 -4.00
C ARG A 6 -23.11 -13.53 -4.89
N VAL A 7 -23.38 -13.27 -6.16
CA VAL A 7 -22.39 -12.75 -7.11
C VAL A 7 -22.11 -11.27 -6.79
N ASP A 8 -23.15 -10.51 -6.48
CA ASP A 8 -23.02 -9.11 -6.06
C ASP A 8 -22.21 -8.98 -4.77
N GLN A 9 -22.45 -9.85 -3.76
CA GLN A 9 -21.66 -9.87 -2.53
C GLN A 9 -20.19 -10.19 -2.79
N LEU A 10 -19.90 -11.16 -3.66
CA LEU A 10 -18.53 -11.55 -4.02
C LEU A 10 -17.76 -10.41 -4.70
N VAL A 11 -18.41 -9.70 -5.63
CA VAL A 11 -17.81 -8.54 -6.30
C VAL A 11 -17.58 -7.39 -5.31
N LEU A 12 -18.52 -7.16 -4.39
CA LEU A 12 -18.39 -6.13 -3.36
C LEU A 12 -17.26 -6.44 -2.38
N GLU A 13 -17.12 -7.70 -1.96
CA GLU A 13 -16.02 -8.16 -1.12
C GLU A 13 -14.68 -8.05 -1.82
N ALA A 14 -14.61 -8.40 -3.12
CA ALA A 14 -13.40 -8.25 -3.92
C ALA A 14 -12.98 -6.77 -4.05
N ARG A 15 -13.93 -5.86 -4.25
CA ARG A 15 -13.68 -4.40 -4.26
C ARG A 15 -13.24 -3.89 -2.89
N ARG A 16 -13.93 -4.24 -1.80
CA ARG A 16 -13.51 -3.88 -0.44
C ARG A 16 -12.14 -4.45 -0.08
N ALA A 17 -11.82 -5.65 -0.56
CA ALA A 17 -10.49 -6.23 -0.38
C ALA A 17 -9.43 -5.49 -1.20
N ALA A 18 -9.76 -5.02 -2.41
CA ALA A 18 -8.88 -4.16 -3.21
C ALA A 18 -8.70 -2.80 -2.55
N GLU A 19 -9.77 -2.14 -2.11
CA GLU A 19 -9.74 -0.87 -1.36
C GLU A 19 -8.94 -1.00 -0.07
N ARG A 20 -9.10 -2.09 0.69
CA ARG A 20 -8.29 -2.35 1.89
C ARG A 20 -6.81 -2.55 1.58
N ARG A 21 -6.47 -3.11 0.42
CA ARG A 21 -5.08 -3.20 -0.05
C ARG A 21 -4.57 -1.80 -0.46
N GLU A 22 -5.38 -1.06 -1.21
CA GLU A 22 -5.15 0.33 -1.66
C GLU A 22 -5.05 1.36 -0.52
N GLN A 23 -5.59 1.05 0.65
CA GLN A 23 -5.55 1.88 1.85
C GLN A 23 -4.34 1.59 2.74
N THR A 24 -3.49 0.61 2.41
CA THR A 24 -2.28 0.40 3.19
C THR A 24 -1.33 1.59 2.99
N TYR A 25 -0.74 2.09 4.09
CA TYR A 25 0.28 3.14 4.04
C TYR A 25 1.41 2.79 3.06
N ARG A 26 1.66 1.49 2.86
CA ARG A 26 2.60 0.99 1.87
C ARG A 26 2.21 1.37 0.45
N GLU A 27 0.98 1.09 0.03
CA GLU A 27 0.54 1.42 -1.32
C GLU A 27 0.49 2.94 -1.56
N GLN A 28 0.16 3.72 -0.54
CA GLN A 28 0.25 5.18 -0.60
C GLN A 28 1.70 5.65 -0.75
N ALA A 29 2.61 5.16 0.07
CA ALA A 29 4.05 5.46 -0.01
C ALA A 29 4.63 5.14 -1.40
N LEU A 30 4.29 3.98 -1.97
CA LEU A 30 4.78 3.56 -3.29
C LEU A 30 4.22 4.38 -4.46
N LYS A 31 3.17 5.17 -4.25
CA LYS A 31 2.61 6.11 -5.26
C LYS A 31 3.32 7.47 -5.23
N ILE A 32 3.81 7.91 -4.07
CA ILE A 32 4.40 9.25 -3.89
C ILE A 32 5.92 9.25 -3.92
N TYR A 33 6.55 8.14 -3.53
CA TYR A 33 8.01 8.03 -3.47
C TYR A 33 8.60 7.31 -4.68
N PRO A 34 9.82 7.69 -5.11
CA PRO A 34 10.58 6.87 -6.04
C PRO A 34 10.88 5.52 -5.38
N TRP A 35 10.92 4.44 -6.16
CA TRP A 35 11.20 3.09 -5.67
C TRP A 35 12.69 2.90 -5.40
N ILE A 36 13.23 3.69 -4.47
CA ILE A 36 14.64 3.73 -4.12
C ILE A 36 14.75 3.59 -2.59
N CYS A 37 15.63 2.72 -2.12
CA CYS A 37 15.93 2.61 -0.69
C CYS A 37 16.68 3.85 -0.20
N GLY A 38 16.14 4.54 0.80
CA GLY A 38 16.75 5.73 1.42
C GLY A 38 18.05 5.45 2.17
N ARG A 39 18.35 4.19 2.51
CA ARG A 39 19.57 3.80 3.22
C ARG A 39 20.71 3.37 2.29
N CYS A 40 20.42 2.54 1.28
CA CYS A 40 21.46 1.98 0.39
C CYS A 40 21.39 2.48 -1.05
N THR A 41 20.43 3.36 -1.37
CA THR A 41 20.21 3.96 -2.70
C THR A 41 19.93 2.95 -3.83
N ARG A 42 19.64 1.69 -3.48
CA ARG A 42 19.23 0.67 -4.45
C ARG A 42 17.88 1.04 -5.05
N GLU A 43 17.79 1.00 -6.37
CA GLU A 43 16.55 1.14 -7.11
C GLU A 43 15.83 -0.20 -7.25
N PHE A 44 14.50 -0.16 -7.18
CA PHE A 44 13.62 -1.30 -7.27
C PHE A 44 12.72 -1.16 -8.50
N THR A 45 12.33 -2.31 -9.04
CA THR A 45 11.43 -2.48 -10.16
C THR A 45 10.19 -3.22 -9.70
N ARG A 46 9.18 -3.33 -10.56
CA ARG A 46 7.98 -4.15 -10.26
C ARG A 46 8.31 -5.59 -9.86
N ALA A 47 9.41 -6.16 -10.37
CA ALA A 47 9.79 -7.55 -10.10
C ALA A 47 10.30 -7.78 -8.66
N ASN A 48 10.93 -6.77 -8.05
CA ASN A 48 11.51 -6.86 -6.70
C ASN A 48 10.94 -5.83 -5.71
N LEU A 49 9.89 -5.09 -6.08
CA LEU A 49 9.27 -4.05 -5.24
C LEU A 49 8.82 -4.54 -3.85
N ARG A 50 8.52 -5.84 -3.72
CA ARG A 50 8.20 -6.49 -2.44
C ARG A 50 9.33 -6.43 -1.41
N GLU A 51 10.58 -6.26 -1.87
CA GLU A 51 11.77 -6.14 -1.02
C GLU A 51 11.92 -4.73 -0.45
N LEU A 52 11.31 -3.71 -1.06
CA LEU A 52 11.34 -2.33 -0.57
C LEU A 52 10.26 -2.16 0.50
N THR A 53 10.64 -1.82 1.72
CA THR A 53 9.74 -1.70 2.88
C THR A 53 9.45 -0.24 3.22
N VAL A 54 8.35 0.00 3.93
CA VAL A 54 7.92 1.34 4.34
C VAL A 54 8.01 1.39 5.86
N HIS A 55 8.79 2.31 6.37
CA HIS A 55 9.03 2.50 7.80
C HIS A 55 8.43 3.82 8.26
N HIS A 56 7.81 3.82 9.45
CA HIS A 56 7.33 5.04 10.11
C HIS A 56 8.47 5.66 10.90
N ARG A 57 8.76 6.94 10.65
CA ARG A 57 9.87 7.67 11.30
C ARG A 57 9.63 7.83 12.80
N ASP A 58 8.37 8.08 13.18
CA ASP A 58 7.96 8.24 14.58
C ASP A 58 7.61 6.91 15.29
N HIS A 59 7.75 5.77 14.60
CA HIS A 59 7.37 4.44 15.08
C HIS A 59 5.87 4.25 15.40
N ASN A 60 5.02 5.21 15.03
CA ASN A 60 3.57 5.13 15.20
C ASN A 60 2.89 4.72 13.87
N HIS A 61 2.43 3.48 13.82
CA HIS A 61 1.78 2.92 12.63
C HIS A 61 0.41 3.54 12.29
N ASP A 62 -0.21 4.26 13.23
CA ASP A 62 -1.48 4.95 13.00
C ASP A 62 -1.29 6.36 12.42
N ASN A 63 -0.08 6.93 12.52
CA ASN A 63 0.23 8.25 11.97
C ASN A 63 0.58 8.17 10.48
N ASN A 64 -0.44 8.24 9.63
CA ASN A 64 -0.36 8.05 8.18
C ASN A 64 -0.74 9.34 7.42
N PRO A 65 0.13 10.37 7.42
CA PRO A 65 -0.16 11.62 6.74
C PRO A 65 -0.20 11.41 5.21
N PRO A 66 -1.14 12.03 4.49
CA PRO A 66 -1.35 11.78 3.05
C PRO A 66 -0.20 12.28 2.16
N ASP A 67 0.66 13.15 2.68
CA ASP A 67 1.88 13.63 2.02
C ASP A 67 3.09 12.69 2.23
N GLY A 68 2.91 11.62 3.01
CA GLY A 68 3.95 10.66 3.36
C GLY A 68 5.02 11.16 4.33
N SER A 69 4.90 12.35 4.89
CA SER A 69 5.94 12.99 5.72
C SER A 69 6.46 12.14 6.90
N ASN A 70 5.68 11.16 7.37
CA ASN A 70 6.06 10.23 8.43
C ASN A 70 6.69 8.90 7.92
N TRP A 71 6.92 8.73 6.62
CA TRP A 71 7.42 7.49 6.04
C TRP A 71 8.84 7.61 5.49
N GLU A 72 9.52 6.47 5.41
CA GLU A 72 10.76 6.28 4.67
C GLU A 72 10.77 4.89 3.98
N LEU A 73 11.37 4.80 2.80
CA LEU A 73 11.52 3.54 2.08
C LEU A 73 12.88 2.93 2.39
N LEU A 74 12.92 1.73 2.97
CA LEU A 74 14.14 1.02 3.35
C LEU A 74 14.20 -0.39 2.76
#